data_AF-A0A835MG50-F1
#
_entry.id   AF-A0A835MG50-F1
#
_cell.length_a   1.000
_cell.length_b   1.000
_cell.length_c   1.000
_cell.angle_alpha   90.00
_cell.angle_beta   90.00
_cell.angle_gamma   90.00
#
_symmetry.space_group_name_H-M   'P 1'
#
loop_
_entity.id
_entity.type
_entity.pdbx_description
1 polymer ?
#
loop_
_entity_poly.entity_id
_entity_poly.type
_entity_poly.pdbx_seq_one_letter_code
_entity_poly.pdbx_strand_id
1 'polypeptide(L)'
;MKKREEKQSQIERRKGGMRTIPFIFANEVTEKLAVVGFGANMISYLTLQLHLPLTKAANTLTNFGGTASLTPLLGAFIADSFAGRFWTITVASIIYQIVKRIPSHISIF
;
A
#
# COMPACT_ATOMS: atom_id res chain seq x y z
N MET A 1 25.12 25.92 26.78
CA MET A 1 23.92 25.06 26.58
C MET A 1 22.86 25.69 25.68
N LYS A 2 22.65 27.02 25.67
CA LYS A 2 21.74 27.70 24.72
C LYS A 2 22.06 27.59 23.21
N LYS A 3 23.31 27.31 22.82
CA LYS A 3 23.72 27.25 21.40
C LYS A 3 23.41 25.93 20.67
N ARG A 4 22.84 24.92 21.37
CA ARG A 4 22.41 23.63 20.76
C ARG A 4 20.92 23.59 20.45
N GLU A 5 20.09 24.39 21.13
CA GLU A 5 18.64 24.43 20.89
C GLU A 5 18.30 25.26 19.64
N GLU A 6 19.06 26.32 19.34
CA GLU A 6 18.87 27.12 18.12
C GLU A 6 19.29 26.41 16.82
N LYS A 7 20.07 25.32 16.88
CA LYS A 7 20.42 24.51 15.68
C LYS A 7 19.33 23.50 15.30
N GLN A 8 18.44 23.14 16.22
CA GLN A 8 17.39 22.14 15.97
C GLN A 8 16.12 22.76 15.35
N SER A 9 15.89 24.07 15.54
CA SER A 9 14.79 24.82 14.91
C SER A 9 15.13 25.36 13.51
N GLN A 10 16.40 25.31 13.10
CA GLN A 10 16.90 25.85 11.83
C GLN A 10 17.01 24.82 10.69
N ILE A 11 16.20 23.75 10.74
CA ILE A 11 15.70 23.12 9.52
C ILE A 11 14.20 23.41 9.43
N GLU A 12 13.85 24.68 9.42
CA GLU A 12 12.70 25.17 8.66
C GLU A 12 12.94 24.73 7.21
N ARG A 13 12.54 23.49 6.87
CA ARG A 13 12.52 23.00 5.50
C ARG A 13 11.68 24.02 4.74
N ARG A 14 12.31 24.81 3.87
CA ARG A 14 11.63 25.69 2.92
C ARG A 14 10.58 24.84 2.20
N LYS A 15 9.33 24.85 2.69
CA LYS A 15 8.25 24.06 2.10
C LYS A 15 8.11 24.59 0.68
N GLY A 16 8.50 23.79 -0.30
CA GLY A 16 8.46 24.14 -1.72
C GLY A 16 7.04 24.24 -2.26
N GLY A 17 6.10 24.81 -1.48
CA GLY A 17 4.66 24.73 -1.67
C GLY A 17 4.25 25.14 -3.08
N MET A 18 4.75 26.28 -3.58
CA MET A 18 4.39 26.76 -4.91
C MET A 18 4.86 25.85 -6.06
N ARG A 19 5.97 25.12 -5.89
CA ARG A 19 6.44 24.15 -6.90
C ARG A 19 5.79 22.78 -6.76
N THR A 20 5.40 22.36 -5.55
CA THR A 20 4.76 21.06 -5.30
C THR A 20 3.26 21.05 -5.59
N ILE A 21 2.58 22.20 -5.47
CA ILE A 21 1.15 22.35 -5.75
C ILE A 21 0.72 21.80 -7.13
N PRO A 22 1.36 22.14 -8.27
CA PRO A 22 0.93 21.63 -9.57
C PRO A 22 1.09 20.11 -9.68
N PHE A 23 2.07 19.50 -9.02
CA PHE A 23 2.24 18.03 -9.03
C PHE A 23 1.14 17.33 -8.22
N ILE A 24 0.78 17.87 -7.04
CA ILE A 24 -0.31 17.32 -6.23
C ILE A 24 -1.64 17.46 -6.98
N PHE A 25 -1.86 18.62 -7.59
CA PHE A 25 -3.07 18.88 -8.38
C PHE A 25 -3.17 17.95 -9.60
N ALA A 26 -2.08 17.79 -10.35
CA ALA A 26 -2.05 16.88 -11.50
C ALA A 26 -2.31 15.43 -11.08
N ASN A 27 -1.77 14.98 -9.93
CA ASN A 27 -2.04 13.66 -9.39
C ASN A 27 -3.52 13.48 -9.04
N GLU A 28 -4.11 14.43 -8.30
CA GLU A 28 -5.52 14.41 -7.93
C GLU A 28 -6.42 14.36 -9.18
N VAL A 29 -6.15 15.20 -10.18
CA VAL A 29 -6.91 15.22 -11.44
C VAL A 29 -6.76 13.89 -12.17
N THR A 30 -5.55 13.33 -12.25
CA THR A 30 -5.30 12.05 -12.91
C THR A 30 -6.03 10.90 -12.21
N GLU A 31 -6.02 10.88 -10.88
CA GLU A 31 -6.75 9.90 -10.09
C GLU A 31 -8.26 9.97 -10.37
N LYS A 32 -8.85 11.18 -10.30
CA LYS A 32 -10.28 11.39 -10.59
C LYS A 32 -10.65 10.94 -12.00
N LEU A 33 -9.85 11.32 -12.99
CA LEU A 33 -10.06 10.95 -14.38
C LEU A 33 -9.95 9.43 -14.59
N ALA A 34 -8.95 8.80 -13.99
CA ALA A 34 -8.76 7.36 -14.07
C ALA A 34 -9.96 6.61 -13.48
N VAL A 35 -10.44 7.02 -12.30
CA VAL A 35 -11.57 6.36 -11.62
C VAL A 35 -12.86 6.51 -12.43
N VAL A 36 -13.18 7.73 -12.90
CA VAL A 36 -14.41 7.97 -13.67
C VAL A 36 -14.35 7.30 -15.04
N GLY A 37 -13.21 7.44 -15.75
CA GLY A 37 -13.01 6.86 -17.07
C GLY A 37 -13.02 5.33 -17.05
N PHE A 38 -12.36 4.72 -16.06
CA PHE A 38 -12.39 3.28 -15.85
C PHE A 38 -13.81 2.78 -15.55
N GLY A 39 -14.54 3.44 -14.66
CA GLY A 39 -15.91 3.05 -14.31
C GLY A 39 -16.86 3.09 -15.51
N ALA A 40 -16.81 4.17 -16.30
CA ALA A 40 -17.62 4.33 -17.51
C ALA A 40 -17.27 3.30 -18.59
N ASN A 41 -15.97 3.04 -18.81
CA ASN A 41 -15.51 2.04 -19.77
C ASN A 41 -15.95 0.63 -19.33
N MET A 42 -15.79 0.29 -18.04
CA MET A 42 -16.17 -1.03 -17.54
C MET A 42 -17.69 -1.27 -17.63
N ILE A 43 -18.54 -0.31 -17.28
CA ILE A 43 -20.00 -0.43 -17.48
C ILE A 43 -20.31 -0.63 -18.97
N SER A 44 -19.70 0.17 -19.85
CA SER A 44 -19.94 0.08 -21.29
C SER A 44 -19.50 -1.27 -21.85
N TYR A 45 -18.34 -1.78 -21.42
CA TYR A 45 -17.84 -3.08 -21.84
C TYR A 45 -18.76 -4.23 -21.37
N LEU A 46 -19.16 -4.21 -20.08
CA LEU A 46 -20.02 -5.24 -19.52
C LEU A 46 -21.41 -5.26 -20.17
N THR A 47 -21.97 -4.10 -20.50
CA THR A 47 -23.31 -3.99 -21.10
C THR A 47 -23.30 -4.21 -22.61
N LEU A 48 -22.32 -3.64 -23.35
CA LEU A 48 -22.30 -3.67 -24.82
C LEU A 48 -21.59 -4.90 -25.39
N GLN A 49 -20.49 -5.36 -24.77
CA GLN A 49 -19.72 -6.50 -25.28
C GLN A 49 -20.15 -7.81 -24.62
N LEU A 50 -20.28 -7.80 -23.29
CA LEU A 50 -20.69 -8.97 -22.52
C LEU A 50 -22.22 -9.15 -22.45
N HIS A 51 -23.00 -8.23 -23.01
CA HIS A 51 -24.47 -8.28 -23.06
C HIS A 51 -25.11 -8.52 -21.67
N LEU A 52 -24.46 -8.04 -20.60
CA LEU A 52 -24.99 -8.17 -19.25
C LEU A 52 -26.09 -7.13 -19.00
N PRO A 53 -27.16 -7.49 -18.28
CA PRO A 53 -28.15 -6.51 -17.84
C PRO A 53 -27.47 -5.46 -16.95
N LEU A 54 -27.91 -4.20 -17.09
CA LEU A 54 -27.31 -3.05 -16.40
C LEU A 54 -27.20 -3.25 -14.88
N THR A 55 -28.17 -3.93 -14.27
CA THR A 55 -28.16 -4.28 -12.85
C THR A 55 -26.98 -5.18 -12.47
N LYS A 56 -26.65 -6.19 -13.29
CA LYS A 56 -25.47 -7.06 -13.05
C LYS A 56 -24.17 -6.31 -13.31
N ALA A 57 -24.12 -5.47 -14.34
CA ALA A 57 -22.94 -4.65 -14.62
C ALA A 57 -22.64 -3.66 -13.48
N ALA A 58 -23.67 -2.99 -12.95
CA ALA A 58 -23.55 -2.09 -11.81
C ALA A 58 -23.08 -2.83 -10.55
N ASN A 59 -23.66 -3.99 -10.24
CA ASN A 59 -23.21 -4.82 -9.11
C ASN A 59 -21.74 -5.23 -9.24
N THR A 60 -21.30 -5.56 -10.47
CA THR A 60 -19.90 -5.92 -10.73
C THR A 60 -18.97 -4.74 -10.51
N LEU A 61 -19.35 -3.54 -10.98
CA LEU A 61 -18.59 -2.32 -10.72
C LEU A 61 -18.53 -1.98 -9.22
N THR A 62 -19.65 -2.08 -8.50
CA THR A 62 -19.70 -1.84 -7.05
C THR A 62 -18.85 -2.83 -6.28
N ASN A 63 -18.90 -4.13 -6.64
CA ASN A 63 -18.05 -5.14 -6.02
C ASN A 63 -16.57 -4.86 -6.28
N PHE A 64 -16.20 -4.51 -7.52
CA PHE A 64 -14.84 -4.12 -7.86
C PHE A 64 -14.40 -2.88 -7.07
N GLY A 65 -15.24 -1.84 -7.00
CA GLY A 65 -14.99 -0.64 -6.20
C GLY A 65 -14.77 -0.97 -4.72
N GLY A 66 -15.60 -1.85 -4.15
CA GLY A 66 -15.43 -2.36 -2.78
C GLY A 66 -14.09 -3.06 -2.57
N THR A 67 -13.68 -3.93 -3.49
CA THR A 67 -12.35 -4.56 -3.42
C THR A 67 -11.21 -3.56 -3.57
N ALA A 68 -11.33 -2.58 -4.48
CA ALA A 68 -10.34 -1.54 -4.68
C ALA A 68 -10.17 -0.65 -3.43
N SER A 69 -11.26 -0.40 -2.67
CA SER A 69 -11.19 0.30 -1.38
C SER A 69 -10.53 -0.53 -0.27
N LEU A 70 -10.61 -1.87 -0.32
CA LEU A 70 -9.93 -2.76 0.61
C LEU A 70 -8.43 -2.93 0.29
N THR A 71 -8.03 -2.73 -0.97
CA THR A 71 -6.63 -2.87 -1.39
C THR A 71 -5.66 -1.97 -0.61
N PRO A 72 -5.92 -0.66 -0.38
CA PRO A 72 -5.08 0.17 0.48
C PRO A 72 -4.97 -0.34 1.92
N LEU A 73 -6.03 -0.93 2.47
CA LEU A 73 -6.01 -1.50 3.82
C LEU A 73 -5.06 -2.70 3.89
N LEU A 74 -5.13 -3.59 2.90
CA LEU A 74 -4.20 -4.71 2.77
C LEU A 74 -2.77 -4.21 2.51
N GLY A 75 -2.61 -3.22 1.65
CA GLY A 75 -1.32 -2.59 1.35
C GLY A 75 -0.69 -1.94 2.57
N ALA A 76 -1.47 -1.26 3.40
CA ALA A 76 -1.02 -0.68 4.66
C ALA A 76 -0.63 -1.76 5.66
N PHE A 77 -1.45 -2.81 5.82
CA PHE A 77 -1.13 -3.93 6.70
C PHE A 77 0.18 -4.63 6.31
N ILE A 78 0.38 -4.83 5.00
CA ILE A 78 1.63 -5.33 4.43
C ILE A 78 2.75 -4.34 4.75
N ALA A 79 2.64 -3.07 4.37
CA ALA A 79 3.67 -2.06 4.61
C ALA A 79 4.11 -1.99 6.09
N ASP A 80 3.15 -2.01 7.02
CA ASP A 80 3.38 -1.98 8.47
C ASP A 80 4.02 -3.27 8.99
N SER A 81 3.64 -4.42 8.44
CA SER A 81 4.26 -5.71 8.75
C SER A 81 5.73 -5.72 8.29
N PHE A 82 6.00 -5.27 7.06
CA PHE A 82 7.33 -5.21 6.47
C PHE A 82 8.24 -4.14 7.12
N ALA A 83 7.68 -3.05 7.65
CA ALA A 83 8.46 -1.94 8.23
C ALA A 83 9.12 -2.24 9.60
N GLY A 84 8.89 -3.39 10.24
CA GLY A 84 9.78 -3.76 11.36
C GLY A 84 9.51 -5.06 12.12
N ARG A 85 8.26 -5.52 12.23
CA ARG A 85 7.91 -6.69 13.07
C ARG A 85 7.91 -8.02 12.33
N PHE A 86 7.49 -8.04 11.07
CA PHE A 86 7.50 -9.27 10.28
C PHE A 86 8.93 -9.73 9.99
N TRP A 87 9.86 -8.79 9.74
CA TRP A 87 11.27 -9.08 9.58
C TRP A 87 11.88 -9.73 10.83
N THR A 88 11.58 -9.23 12.03
CA THR A 88 12.12 -9.81 13.27
C THR A 88 11.57 -11.22 13.51
N ILE A 89 10.27 -11.43 13.31
CA ILE A 89 9.64 -12.74 13.51
C ILE A 89 10.11 -13.76 12.46
N THR A 90 10.26 -13.32 11.20
CA THR A 90 10.77 -14.17 10.11
C THR A 90 12.23 -14.56 10.37
N VAL A 91 13.08 -13.60 10.76
CA VAL A 91 14.49 -13.86 11.12
C VAL A 91 14.59 -14.78 12.34
N ALA A 92 13.83 -14.52 13.41
CA ALA A 92 13.82 -15.37 14.59
C ALA A 92 13.35 -16.81 14.28
N SER A 93 12.34 -16.96 13.42
CA SER A 93 11.84 -18.27 12.98
C SER A 93 12.88 -19.04 12.17
N ILE A 94 13.57 -18.39 11.23
CA ILE A 94 14.65 -19.00 10.44
C ILE A 94 15.82 -19.42 11.34
N ILE A 95 16.25 -18.54 12.25
CA ILE A 95 17.33 -18.84 13.20
C ILE A 95 16.95 -20.04 14.07
N TYR A 96 15.75 -20.08 14.62
CA TYR A 96 15.26 -21.22 15.42
C TYR A 96 15.27 -22.52 14.61
N GLN A 97 14.83 -22.48 13.35
CA GLN A 97 14.81 -23.66 12.48
C GLN A 97 16.21 -24.17 12.17
N ILE A 98 17.19 -23.27 11.94
CA ILE A 98 18.59 -23.62 11.69
C ILE A 98 19.26 -24.18 12.95
N VAL A 99 19.08 -23.53 14.09
CA VAL A 99 19.62 -24.00 15.39
C VAL A 99 19.06 -25.36 15.74
N LYS A 100 17.76 -25.58 15.51
CA LYS A 100 17.11 -26.89 15.70
C LYS A 100 17.56 -27.95 14.67
N ARG A 101 18.02 -27.54 13.48
CA ARG A 101 18.49 -28.44 12.41
C ARG A 101 19.94 -28.87 12.61
N ILE A 102 20.74 -28.18 13.45
CA ILE A 102 22.04 -28.68 13.90
C ILE A 102 21.79 -29.88 14.81
N PRO A 103 22.13 -31.10 14.38
CA PRO A 103 21.76 -32.28 15.11
C PRO A 103 22.49 -32.35 16.43
N SER A 104 21.71 -32.59 17.47
CA SER A 104 22.08 -33.31 18.69
C SER A 104 22.55 -34.74 18.37
N HIS A 105 23.60 -34.88 17.56
CA HIS A 105 24.37 -36.11 17.39
C HIS A 105 25.78 -35.86 17.92
N ILE A 106 25.95 -35.83 19.25
CA ILE A 106 27.05 -36.42 20.06
C ILE A 106 26.61 -36.21 21.53
N SER A 107 25.65 -37.02 21.95
CA SER A 107 25.45 -37.42 23.34
C SER A 107 24.51 -38.60 23.29
N ILE A 108 24.89 -39.70 23.96
CA ILE A 108 24.31 -41.05 23.92
C ILE A 108 24.97 -41.96 22.86
N PHE A 109 26.29 -42.12 22.95
CA PHE A 109 27.00 -43.38 23.24
C PHE A 109 28.45 -43.04 23.59
#